data_AF-A0A9W9IRM6-F1
#
_entry.id   AF-A0A9W9IRM6-F1
#
_cell.length_a   1.000
_cell.length_b   1.000
_cell.length_c   1.000
_cell.angle_alpha   90.00
_cell.angle_beta   90.00
_cell.angle_gamma   90.00
#
_symmetry.space_group_name_H-M   'P 1'
#
loop_
_entity.id
_entity.type
_entity.pdbx_description
1 polymer ?
#
loop_
_entity_poly.entity_id
_entity_poly.type
_entity_poly.pdbx_seq_one_letter_code
_entity_poly.pdbx_strand_id
1 'polypeptide(L)'
;MKVVDSGNDGTGDRKQPEIAIPLQPPSPSGPGISTVKLGMAYHLTLPDHPDLHAVNRVDGLGPNGVVPWASHYQPFKFDVSASTSSELTISMFIEDVKADASGRHESSSVLLGLVKLNLFLESPPGQDLDVQNGTGKVAIKISYTQKGNSP
;
A
#
# COMPACT_ATOMS: atom_id res chain seq x y z
N MET A 1 30.80 71.06 7.48
CA MET A 1 29.46 70.55 7.88
C MET A 1 29.65 69.52 8.98
N LYS A 2 28.84 69.63 10.04
CA LYS A 2 28.56 68.69 11.15
C LYS A 2 28.07 67.32 10.61
N VAL A 3 27.96 66.16 11.28
CA VAL A 3 28.17 65.58 12.65
C VAL A 3 27.72 64.09 12.52
N VAL A 4 28.24 63.18 13.38
CA VAL A 4 27.73 61.84 13.84
C VAL A 4 27.47 60.71 12.80
N ASP A 5 27.36 59.41 13.11
CA ASP A 5 27.27 58.62 14.36
C ASP A 5 27.69 57.13 14.13
N SER A 6 27.85 56.46 15.26
CA SER A 6 27.98 55.06 15.70
C SER A 6 27.35 53.88 14.96
N GLY A 7 27.88 52.70 15.32
CA GLY A 7 27.14 51.44 15.56
C GLY A 7 27.05 50.49 14.36
N ASN A 8 26.93 49.17 14.49
CA ASN A 8 26.87 48.25 15.63
C ASN A 8 27.05 46.81 15.07
N ASP A 9 27.41 45.89 15.96
CA ASP A 9 27.04 44.45 16.06
C ASP A 9 26.41 43.70 14.86
N GLY A 10 26.84 42.45 14.66
CA GLY A 10 26.17 41.54 13.72
C GLY A 10 26.85 40.19 13.54
N THR A 11 26.86 39.38 14.59
CA THR A 11 27.09 37.93 14.56
C THR A 11 26.38 37.30 13.36
N GLY A 12 27.14 36.60 12.51
CA GLY A 12 26.64 35.97 11.29
C GLY A 12 27.30 34.63 11.07
N ASP A 13 27.12 33.71 12.04
CA ASP A 13 27.20 32.27 11.78
C ASP A 13 26.35 31.98 10.54
N ARG A 14 27.01 31.81 9.39
CA ARG A 14 26.38 31.23 8.20
C ARG A 14 26.19 29.75 8.49
N LYS A 15 25.19 29.43 9.32
CA LYS A 15 24.55 28.11 9.26
C LYS A 15 23.85 28.06 7.91
N GLN A 16 24.55 27.47 6.95
CA GLN A 16 23.94 26.89 5.75
C GLN A 16 22.68 26.16 6.21
N PRO A 17 21.49 26.41 5.62
CA PRO A 17 20.35 25.56 5.90
C PRO A 17 20.75 24.17 5.41
N GLU A 18 21.04 23.29 6.36
CA GLU A 18 20.95 21.86 6.12
C GLU A 18 19.51 21.64 5.71
N ILE A 19 19.27 21.62 4.40
CA ILE A 19 18.05 21.07 3.85
C ILE A 19 18.17 19.58 4.13
N ALA A 20 17.84 19.21 5.37
CA ALA A 20 17.59 17.84 5.75
C ALA A 20 16.33 17.44 4.97
N ILE A 21 16.54 16.98 3.74
CA ILE A 21 15.50 16.31 2.97
C ILE A 21 15.04 15.16 3.87
N PRO A 22 13.78 15.11 4.31
CA PRO A 22 13.31 13.98 5.10
C PRO A 22 13.49 12.73 4.25
N LEU A 23 14.40 11.84 4.66
CA LEU A 23 14.61 10.54 4.01
C LEU A 23 13.40 9.61 4.18
N GLN A 24 12.39 10.03 4.95
CA GLN A 24 11.10 9.38 5.09
C GLN A 24 9.96 10.37 4.88
N PRO A 25 8.92 9.99 4.11
CA PRO A 25 7.63 10.67 4.15
C PRO A 25 7.16 10.81 5.61
N PRO A 26 6.57 11.94 6.01
CA PRO A 26 6.07 12.12 7.36
C PRO A 26 5.03 11.02 7.66
N SER A 27 5.28 10.22 8.71
CA SER A 27 4.27 9.32 9.24
C SER A 27 3.04 10.16 9.62
N PRO A 28 1.83 9.73 9.27
CA PRO A 28 0.64 10.51 9.56
C PRO A 28 0.44 10.69 11.06
N SER A 29 0.06 11.90 11.45
CA SER A 29 0.04 12.36 12.84
C SER A 29 -1.21 11.93 13.64
N GLY A 30 -2.10 11.16 13.04
CA GLY A 30 -3.40 10.81 13.64
C GLY A 30 -4.08 9.66 12.89
N PRO A 31 -5.21 9.16 13.41
CA PRO A 31 -6.01 8.15 12.72
C PRO A 31 -6.56 8.66 11.39
N GLY A 32 -6.86 7.75 10.49
CA GLY A 32 -7.36 8.09 9.16
C GLY A 32 -7.87 6.90 8.38
N ILE A 33 -8.11 7.14 7.10
CA ILE A 33 -8.56 6.13 6.15
C ILE A 33 -7.43 5.90 5.15
N SER A 34 -6.88 4.69 5.12
CA SER A 34 -6.00 4.25 4.04
C SER A 34 -6.83 3.64 2.92
N THR A 35 -6.59 4.07 1.69
CA THR A 35 -7.24 3.54 0.49
C THR A 35 -6.19 2.81 -0.36
N VAL A 36 -6.44 1.52 -0.62
CA VAL A 36 -5.57 0.66 -1.43
C VAL A 36 -6.29 0.28 -2.70
N LYS A 37 -5.63 0.42 -3.86
CA LYS A 37 -6.11 -0.06 -5.16
C LYS A 37 -5.09 -1.05 -5.73
N LEU A 38 -5.56 -2.22 -6.10
CA LEU A 38 -4.78 -3.22 -6.83
C LEU A 38 -4.99 -3.02 -8.33
N GLY A 39 -3.89 -2.91 -9.07
CA GLY A 39 -3.88 -2.90 -10.54
C GLY A 39 -3.65 -4.31 -11.10
N MET A 40 -3.08 -4.36 -12.30
CA MET A 40 -2.70 -5.62 -12.95
C MET A 40 -1.52 -6.27 -12.21
N ALA A 41 -1.50 -7.60 -12.23
CA ALA A 41 -0.32 -8.37 -11.89
C ALA A 41 0.16 -9.14 -13.12
N TYR A 42 1.48 -9.23 -13.27
CA TYR A 42 2.12 -9.72 -14.49
C TYR A 42 3.39 -10.50 -14.16
N HIS A 43 3.77 -11.38 -15.09
CA HIS A 43 4.88 -12.33 -14.94
C HIS A 43 4.74 -13.27 -13.73
N LEU A 44 3.51 -13.57 -13.31
CA LEU A 44 3.26 -14.62 -12.32
C LEU A 44 3.48 -15.99 -12.96
N THR A 45 4.09 -16.91 -12.21
CA THR A 45 4.15 -18.32 -12.56
C THR A 45 2.81 -18.95 -12.19
N LEU A 46 2.05 -19.37 -13.19
CA LEU A 46 0.75 -20.02 -13.00
C LEU A 46 0.91 -21.54 -13.14
N PRO A 47 0.10 -22.34 -12.44
CA PRO A 47 -0.03 -23.77 -12.72
C PRO A 47 -0.62 -23.99 -14.12
N ASP A 48 -0.23 -25.08 -14.77
CA ASP A 48 -0.73 -25.47 -16.10
C ASP A 48 -2.15 -26.07 -16.03
N HIS A 49 -3.16 -25.24 -15.74
CA HIS A 49 -4.57 -25.64 -15.77
C HIS A 49 -5.47 -24.54 -16.36
N PRO A 50 -6.44 -24.89 -17.23
CA PRO A 50 -7.28 -23.91 -17.93
C PRO A 50 -8.42 -23.32 -17.08
N ASP A 51 -8.83 -23.99 -15.99
CA ASP A 51 -10.01 -23.64 -15.19
C ASP A 51 -9.65 -22.92 -13.87
N LEU A 52 -8.64 -22.05 -13.92
CA LEU A 52 -8.11 -21.35 -12.75
C LEU A 52 -8.68 -19.94 -12.64
N HIS A 53 -9.18 -19.59 -11.45
CA HIS A 53 -9.65 -18.25 -11.12
C HIS A 53 -8.66 -17.55 -10.19
N ALA A 54 -8.19 -16.36 -10.59
CA ALA A 54 -7.29 -15.58 -9.75
C ALA A 54 -8.07 -14.73 -8.73
N VAL A 55 -7.69 -14.82 -7.47
CA VAL A 55 -8.29 -14.06 -6.35
C VAL A 55 -7.20 -13.48 -5.45
N ASN A 56 -7.54 -12.43 -4.72
CA ASN A 56 -6.71 -11.84 -3.67
C ASN A 56 -7.42 -12.04 -2.34
N ARG A 57 -6.69 -12.41 -1.29
CA ARG A 57 -7.20 -12.36 0.08
C ARG A 57 -6.49 -11.23 0.81
N VAL A 58 -7.30 -10.34 1.38
CA VAL A 58 -6.82 -9.12 2.04
C VAL A 58 -7.16 -9.21 3.52
N ASP A 59 -6.11 -9.28 4.35
CA ASP A 59 -6.28 -9.38 5.79
C ASP A 59 -6.98 -8.12 6.33
N GLY A 60 -7.95 -8.31 7.23
CA GLY A 60 -8.70 -7.20 7.83
C GLY A 60 -10.01 -6.79 7.12
N LEU A 61 -10.34 -7.36 5.95
CA LEU A 61 -11.65 -7.17 5.29
C LEU A 61 -12.77 -8.10 5.81
N GLY A 62 -12.56 -8.76 6.96
CA GLY A 62 -13.51 -9.70 7.56
C GLY A 62 -13.39 -11.13 7.01
N PRO A 63 -14.33 -12.03 7.37
CA PRO A 63 -14.20 -13.48 7.12
C PRO A 63 -14.19 -13.89 5.64
N ASN A 64 -14.57 -12.98 4.73
CA ASN A 64 -14.62 -13.21 3.28
C ASN A 64 -13.82 -12.15 2.51
N GLY A 65 -12.65 -11.72 3.00
CA GLY A 65 -11.77 -10.72 2.35
C GLY A 65 -11.19 -11.14 0.99
N VAL A 66 -11.91 -11.98 0.24
CA VAL A 66 -11.60 -12.46 -1.10
C VAL A 66 -12.06 -11.42 -2.11
N VAL A 67 -11.12 -10.98 -2.96
CA VAL A 67 -11.38 -10.05 -4.06
C VAL A 67 -10.99 -10.72 -5.36
N PRO A 68 -11.95 -10.96 -6.27
CA PRO A 68 -11.64 -11.48 -7.60
C PRO A 68 -10.66 -10.55 -8.31
N TRP A 69 -9.73 -11.12 -9.07
CA TRP A 69 -8.85 -10.30 -9.90
C TRP A 69 -9.66 -9.45 -10.88
N ALA A 70 -10.76 -9.94 -11.43
CA ALA A 70 -11.67 -9.16 -12.28
C ALA A 70 -12.16 -7.83 -11.66
N SER A 71 -12.08 -7.67 -10.33
CA SER A 71 -12.32 -6.42 -9.62
C SER A 71 -11.10 -5.49 -9.57
N HIS A 72 -10.11 -5.64 -10.47
CA HIS A 72 -8.97 -4.74 -10.62
C HIS A 72 -9.43 -3.28 -10.56
N TYR A 73 -8.62 -2.43 -9.93
CA TYR A 73 -8.87 -1.00 -9.70
C TYR A 73 -9.96 -0.65 -8.70
N GLN A 74 -10.71 -1.62 -8.16
CA GLN A 74 -11.64 -1.34 -7.06
C GLN A 74 -10.87 -1.00 -5.78
N PRO A 75 -11.10 0.18 -5.18
CA PRO A 75 -10.43 0.57 -3.95
C PRO A 75 -10.98 -0.15 -2.72
N PHE A 76 -10.08 -0.61 -1.86
CA PHE A 76 -10.36 -1.04 -0.49
C PHE A 76 -10.04 0.10 0.46
N LYS A 77 -10.83 0.24 1.53
CA LYS A 77 -10.65 1.30 2.53
C LYS A 77 -10.50 0.67 3.91
N PHE A 78 -9.51 1.14 4.65
CA PHE A 78 -9.21 0.67 6.01
C PHE A 78 -9.15 1.86 6.95
N ASP A 79 -9.81 1.74 8.10
CA ASP A 79 -9.55 2.61 9.22
C ASP A 79 -8.20 2.24 9.84
N VAL A 80 -7.26 3.17 9.84
CA VAL A 80 -5.93 3.00 10.44
C VAL A 80 -5.79 3.94 11.63
N SER A 81 -5.30 3.42 12.75
CA SER A 81 -4.94 4.24 13.92
C SER A 81 -3.53 4.81 13.74
N ALA A 82 -3.16 5.87 14.46
CA ALA A 82 -1.83 6.50 14.36
C ALA A 82 -0.64 5.61 14.81
N SER A 83 -0.86 4.31 14.99
CA SER A 83 0.15 3.38 15.45
C SER A 83 1.14 3.07 14.33
N THR A 84 2.43 2.96 14.68
CA THR A 84 3.59 2.97 13.77
C THR A 84 3.73 1.75 12.85
N SER A 85 2.80 0.79 12.87
CA SER A 85 2.88 -0.42 12.07
C SER A 85 1.49 -0.91 11.66
N SER A 86 0.82 -0.16 10.80
CA SER A 86 -0.35 -0.68 10.08
C SER A 86 0.15 -1.33 8.79
N GLU A 87 0.63 -2.56 8.93
CA GLU A 87 1.00 -3.41 7.79
C GLU A 87 -0.26 -4.11 7.27
N LEU A 88 -0.42 -4.13 5.95
CA LEU A 88 -1.44 -4.93 5.26
C LEU A 88 -0.75 -6.02 4.46
N THR A 89 -1.17 -7.26 4.63
CA THR A 89 -0.75 -8.38 3.79
C THR A 89 -1.85 -8.69 2.79
N ILE A 90 -1.47 -8.77 1.52
CA ILE A 90 -2.31 -9.20 0.42
C ILE A 90 -1.75 -10.52 -0.09
N SER A 91 -2.52 -11.59 0.04
CA SER A 91 -2.15 -12.91 -0.45
C SER A 91 -2.84 -13.17 -1.79
N MET A 92 -2.06 -13.54 -2.82
CA MET A 92 -2.58 -13.84 -4.15
C MET A 92 -2.75 -15.34 -4.30
N PHE A 93 -3.93 -15.76 -4.72
CA PHE A 93 -4.26 -17.16 -4.93
C PHE A 93 -4.77 -17.39 -6.35
N ILE A 94 -4.54 -18.62 -6.80
CA ILE A 94 -5.34 -19.24 -7.82
C ILE A 94 -6.29 -20.21 -7.13
N GLU A 95 -7.57 -20.16 -7.50
CA GLU A 95 -8.59 -21.11 -7.10
C GLU A 95 -8.92 -22.01 -8.28
N ASP A 96 -8.76 -23.32 -8.09
CA ASP A 96 -9.28 -24.37 -8.96
C ASP A 96 -10.66 -24.76 -8.43
N VAL A 97 -11.69 -24.47 -9.23
CA VAL A 97 -13.08 -24.73 -8.88
C VAL A 97 -13.57 -25.91 -9.69
N LYS A 98 -13.53 -27.10 -9.09
CA LYS A 98 -14.07 -28.31 -9.73
C LYS A 98 -15.49 -28.54 -9.26
N ALA A 99 -16.41 -28.63 -10.21
CA ALA A 99 -17.72 -29.20 -9.97
C ALA A 99 -17.61 -30.72 -10.12
N ASP A 100 -17.92 -31.46 -9.06
CA ASP A 100 -18.08 -32.91 -9.19
C ASP A 100 -19.40 -33.27 -9.89
N ALA A 101 -19.59 -34.55 -10.22
CA ALA A 101 -20.82 -35.03 -10.85
C ALA A 101 -22.08 -34.83 -10.00
N SER A 102 -21.95 -34.50 -8.71
CA SER A 102 -23.05 -34.16 -7.80
C SER A 102 -23.38 -32.67 -7.77
N GLY A 103 -22.62 -31.84 -8.50
CA GLY A 103 -22.72 -30.38 -8.48
C GLY A 103 -22.14 -29.75 -7.21
N ARG A 104 -21.38 -30.50 -6.40
CA ARG A 104 -20.60 -29.93 -5.31
C ARG A 104 -19.34 -29.31 -5.89
N HIS A 105 -19.11 -28.06 -5.49
CA HIS A 105 -17.90 -27.35 -5.81
C HIS A 105 -16.86 -27.65 -4.72
N GLU A 106 -15.80 -28.36 -5.10
CA GLU A 106 -14.58 -28.40 -4.30
C GLU A 106 -13.65 -27.32 -4.83
N SER A 107 -13.41 -26.30 -4.00
CA SER A 107 -12.46 -25.23 -4.28
C SER A 107 -11.13 -25.58 -3.64
N SER A 108 -10.08 -25.70 -4.45
CA SER A 108 -8.70 -25.76 -3.95
C SER A 108 -7.97 -24.49 -4.31
N SER A 109 -7.20 -23.93 -3.36
CA SER A 109 -6.48 -22.67 -3.56
C SER A 109 -4.98 -22.87 -3.47
N VAL A 110 -4.23 -22.43 -4.48
CA VAL A 110 -2.77 -22.41 -4.49
C VAL A 110 -2.29 -20.97 -4.25
N LEU A 111 -1.43 -20.77 -3.27
CA LEU A 111 -0.80 -19.48 -3.00
C LEU A 111 0.26 -19.20 -4.08
N LEU A 112 0.11 -18.08 -4.79
CA LEU A 112 1.09 -17.60 -5.77
C LEU A 112 2.16 -16.71 -5.14
N GLY A 113 1.83 -16.08 -4.02
CA GLY A 113 2.73 -15.23 -3.25
C GLY A 113 1.95 -14.15 -2.50
N LEU A 114 2.69 -13.25 -1.88
CA LEU A 114 2.12 -12.19 -1.04
C LEU A 114 2.78 -10.85 -1.30
N VAL A 115 2.07 -9.78 -0.96
CA VAL A 115 2.62 -8.43 -0.91
C VAL A 115 2.33 -7.82 0.45
N LYS A 116 3.37 -7.24 1.06
CA LYS A 116 3.27 -6.50 2.31
C LYS A 116 3.29 -5.01 2.01
N LEU A 117 2.32 -4.30 2.55
CA LEU A 117 2.14 -2.87 2.35
C LEU A 117 2.21 -2.16 3.70
N ASN A 118 2.84 -0.99 3.72
CA ASN A 118 2.68 -0.05 4.82
C ASN A 118 1.55 0.92 4.45
N LEU A 119 0.45 0.90 5.20
CA LEU A 119 -0.75 1.67 4.89
C LEU A 119 -0.59 3.20 5.03
N PHE A 120 0.54 3.66 5.57
CA PHE A 120 0.86 5.07 5.72
C PHE A 120 1.83 5.60 4.66
N LEU A 121 2.46 4.71 3.90
CA LEU A 121 3.36 5.10 2.82
C LEU A 121 2.56 5.25 1.54
N GLU A 122 2.33 6.50 1.13
CA GLU A 122 1.75 6.77 -0.17
C GLU A 122 2.63 6.20 -1.28
N SER A 123 2.00 5.45 -2.18
CA SER A 123 2.69 4.87 -3.33
C SER A 123 2.94 5.95 -4.39
N PRO A 124 4.11 6.01 -5.02
CA PRO A 124 4.30 6.76 -6.25
C PRO A 124 3.30 6.31 -7.34
N PRO A 125 2.92 7.18 -8.29
CA PRO A 125 2.16 6.77 -9.46
C PRO A 125 2.87 5.64 -10.23
N GLY A 126 2.16 4.56 -10.54
CA GLY A 126 2.71 3.43 -11.30
C GLY A 126 3.68 2.55 -10.51
N GLN A 127 3.58 2.53 -9.18
CA GLN A 127 4.39 1.63 -8.37
C GLN A 127 4.01 0.16 -8.60
N ASP A 128 5.00 -0.61 -9.02
CA ASP A 128 4.93 -2.07 -9.09
C ASP A 128 5.72 -2.69 -7.94
N LEU A 129 5.09 -3.60 -7.22
CA LEU A 129 5.70 -4.32 -6.10
C LEU A 129 5.98 -5.77 -6.48
N ASP A 130 7.15 -6.25 -6.09
CA ASP A 130 7.52 -7.66 -6.24
C ASP A 130 6.64 -8.55 -5.36
N VAL A 131 6.17 -9.64 -5.95
CA VAL A 131 5.45 -10.67 -5.24
C VAL A 131 6.43 -11.49 -4.39
N GLN A 132 6.30 -11.39 -3.06
CA GLN A 132 7.13 -12.14 -2.14
C GLN A 132 6.76 -13.62 -2.15
N ASN A 133 7.77 -14.50 -2.03
CA ASN A 133 7.62 -15.95 -2.07
C ASN A 133 6.93 -16.48 -3.35
N GLY A 134 6.98 -15.70 -4.42
CA GLY A 134 6.40 -16.01 -5.71
C GLY A 134 7.25 -15.44 -6.84
N THR A 135 6.63 -15.25 -8.00
CA THR A 135 7.24 -14.60 -9.16
C THR A 135 6.36 -13.47 -9.65
N GLY A 136 6.96 -12.51 -10.35
CA GLY A 136 6.25 -11.41 -10.98
C GLY A 136 6.00 -10.22 -10.07
N LYS A 137 5.14 -9.33 -10.56
CA LYS A 137 4.90 -8.01 -9.96
C LYS A 137 3.41 -7.68 -9.96
N VAL A 138 3.00 -6.81 -9.06
CA VAL A 138 1.64 -6.26 -9.00
C VAL A 138 1.68 -4.75 -8.87
N ALA A 139 0.87 -4.07 -9.68
CA ALA A 139 0.68 -2.63 -9.59
C ALA A 139 -0.17 -2.31 -8.36
N ILE A 140 0.30 -1.39 -7.51
CA ILE A 140 -0.42 -1.02 -6.28
C ILE A 140 -0.44 0.50 -6.13
N LYS A 141 -1.60 1.02 -5.71
CA LYS A 141 -1.75 2.41 -5.29
C LYS A 141 -2.28 2.50 -3.87
N ILE A 142 -1.55 3.21 -3.01
CA ILE A 142 -1.91 3.52 -1.63
C ILE A 142 -2.06 5.04 -1.53
N SER A 143 -3.17 5.49 -0.94
CA SER A 143 -3.38 6.90 -0.58
C SER A 143 -3.98 6.98 0.81
N TYR A 144 -3.56 7.98 1.58
CA TYR A 144 -4.00 8.18 2.95
C TYR A 144 -4.87 9.44 3.08
N THR A 145 -5.89 9.40 3.93
CA THR A 145 -6.67 10.58 4.29
C THR A 145 -6.82 10.63 5.82
N GLN A 146 -6.19 11.62 6.45
CA GLN A 146 -6.32 11.83 7.89
C GLN A 146 -7.76 12.18 8.23
N LYS A 147 -8.34 11.53 9.25
CA LYS A 147 -9.61 12.00 9.81
C LYS A 147 -9.31 13.33 10.50
N GLY A 148 -9.94 14.41 10.06
CA GLY A 148 -9.80 15.69 10.73
C GLY A 148 -10.22 15.55 12.18
N ASN A 149 -9.36 15.97 13.11
CA ASN A 149 -9.85 16.33 14.43
C ASN A 149 -10.79 17.51 14.19
N SER A 150 -12.09 17.30 14.33
CA SER A 150 -13.01 18.43 14.41
C SER A 150 -12.49 19.33 15.56
N PRO A 151 -12.28 20.63 15.32
CA PRO A 151 -11.92 21.56 16.38
C PRO A 151 -12.98 21.59 17.47
#